data_AF-A0A3B0VID4-F1
#
_entry.id   AF-A0A3B0VID4-F1
#
_cell.length_a   1.000
_cell.length_b   1.000
_cell.length_c   1.000
_cell.angle_alpha   90.00
_cell.angle_beta   90.00
_cell.angle_gamma   90.00
#
_symmetry.space_group_name_H-M   'P 1'
#
loop_
_entity.id
_entity.type
_entity.pdbx_description
1 polymer ?
#
loop_
_entity_poly.entity_id
_entity_poly.type
_entity_poly.pdbx_seq_one_letter_code
_entity_poly.pdbx_strand_id
1 'polypeptide(L)'
;TNISKQAIKMTVVRELEIDIELPESAKLITGKAKTMLGQLAGRDHKSSMAIWSGDATGERAKVEWVIEAEPGAEVAITAVHPRAGTVRKIVTL
;
A
#
# COMPACT_ATOMS: atom_id res chain seq x y z
N THR A 1 9.88 -7.99 1.01
CA THR A 1 10.03 -6.57 0.63
C THR A 1 10.97 -5.82 1.56
N ASN A 2 11.81 -6.48 2.37
CA ASN A 2 12.71 -5.73 3.24
C ASN A 2 13.95 -5.27 2.47
N ILE A 3 14.40 -4.04 2.75
CA ILE A 3 15.69 -3.51 2.33
C ILE A 3 16.47 -3.14 3.60
N SER A 4 17.81 -3.13 3.54
CA SER A 4 18.61 -2.83 4.73
C SER A 4 18.26 -1.44 5.29
N LYS A 5 18.38 -1.27 6.62
CA LYS A 5 18.13 0.04 7.27
C LYS A 5 18.96 1.17 6.64
N GLN A 6 20.14 0.85 6.14
CA GLN A 6 21.00 1.80 5.42
C GLN A 6 20.41 2.19 4.05
N ALA A 7 19.86 1.23 3.30
CA ALA A 7 19.20 1.50 2.02
C ALA A 7 17.92 2.33 2.18
N ILE A 8 17.18 2.18 3.28
CA ILE A 8 16.05 3.05 3.64
C ILE A 8 16.55 4.47 3.89
N LYS A 9 17.59 4.65 4.73
CA LYS A 9 18.18 5.97 5.04
C LYS A 9 18.69 6.70 3.80
N MET A 10 19.21 5.96 2.83
CA MET A 10 19.74 6.50 1.58
C MET A 10 18.67 6.60 0.48
N THR A 11 17.42 6.22 0.76
CA THR A 11 16.28 6.25 -0.20
C THR A 11 16.63 5.58 -1.54
N VAL A 12 17.41 4.50 -1.49
CA VAL A 12 17.93 3.81 -2.70
C VAL A 12 16.82 3.09 -3.46
N VAL A 13 15.73 2.75 -2.78
CA VAL A 13 14.57 2.06 -3.36
C VAL A 13 13.33 2.86 -3.01
N ARG A 14 12.49 3.10 -4.03
CA ARG A 14 11.19 3.76 -3.86
C ARG A 14 10.28 2.93 -2.94
N GLU A 15 9.52 3.63 -2.11
CA GLU A 15 8.55 3.05 -1.18
C GLU A 15 7.35 2.42 -1.90
N LEU A 16 6.48 1.76 -1.13
CA LEU A 16 5.20 1.27 -1.63
C LEU A 16 4.35 2.45 -2.06
N GLU A 17 4.10 2.53 -3.36
CA GLU A 17 3.31 3.56 -4.02
C GLU A 17 1.92 2.96 -4.28
N ILE A 18 0.87 3.59 -3.75
CA ILE A 18 -0.51 3.22 -4.04
C ILE A 18 -1.22 4.37 -4.72
N ASP A 19 -1.67 4.10 -5.93
CA ASP A 19 -2.45 5.00 -6.78
C ASP A 19 -3.88 4.50 -6.91
N ILE A 20 -4.81 5.45 -6.97
CA ILE A 20 -6.22 5.22 -7.27
C ILE A 20 -6.64 6.14 -8.42
N GLU A 21 -7.20 5.53 -9.47
CA GLU A 21 -7.74 6.20 -10.64
C GLU A 21 -9.27 6.09 -10.59
N LEU A 22 -9.91 7.26 -10.67
CA LEU A 22 -11.35 7.43 -10.58
C LEU A 22 -11.91 7.76 -11.97
N PRO A 23 -13.10 7.24 -12.33
CA PRO A 23 -13.79 7.67 -13.54
C PRO A 23 -14.26 9.12 -13.39
N GLU A 24 -14.54 9.78 -14.51
CA GLU A 24 -14.93 11.20 -14.53
C GLU A 24 -16.23 11.48 -13.75
N SER A 25 -17.09 10.45 -13.59
CA SER A 25 -18.31 10.49 -12.78
C SER A 25 -18.10 10.31 -11.27
N ALA A 26 -16.86 10.06 -10.82
CA ALA A 26 -16.55 9.81 -9.42
C ALA A 26 -15.65 10.91 -8.83
N LYS A 27 -15.86 11.21 -7.55
CA LYS A 27 -15.15 12.24 -6.81
C LYS A 27 -14.50 11.66 -5.56
N LEU A 28 -13.23 11.99 -5.35
CA LEU A 28 -12.53 11.67 -4.11
C LEU A 28 -12.93 12.67 -3.02
N ILE A 29 -13.60 12.18 -1.99
CA ILE A 29 -14.03 12.99 -0.83
C ILE A 29 -12.93 13.08 0.21
N THR A 30 -12.33 11.92 0.54
CA THR A 30 -11.27 11.81 1.56
C THR A 30 -10.21 10.83 1.09
N GLY A 31 -8.95 11.12 1.44
CA GLY A 31 -7.78 10.32 1.05
C GLY A 31 -6.92 11.05 0.02
N LYS A 32 -5.86 10.39 -0.46
CA LYS A 32 -4.98 10.93 -1.50
C LYS A 32 -4.98 9.99 -2.70
N ALA A 33 -5.11 10.54 -3.90
CA ALA A 33 -5.07 9.77 -5.14
C ALA A 33 -3.76 8.97 -5.30
N LYS A 34 -2.66 9.52 -4.78
CA LYS A 34 -1.34 8.88 -4.72
C LYS A 34 -0.81 8.93 -3.29
N THR A 35 -0.50 7.77 -2.73
CA THR A 35 -0.01 7.62 -1.36
C THR A 35 1.26 6.77 -1.31
N MET A 36 2.26 7.26 -0.59
CA MET A 36 3.50 6.53 -0.30
C MET A 36 3.43 5.99 1.12
N LEU A 37 3.61 4.67 1.30
CA LEU A 37 3.39 3.96 2.56
C LEU A 37 4.66 3.39 3.20
N GLY A 38 5.84 3.88 2.81
CA GLY A 38 7.09 3.34 3.33
C GLY A 38 7.43 1.95 2.80
N GLN A 39 8.39 1.31 3.45
CA GLN A 39 8.82 -0.06 3.18
C GLN A 39 8.08 -1.04 4.10
N LEU A 40 7.64 -2.17 3.56
CA LEU A 40 7.07 -3.26 4.36
C LEU A 40 8.19 -4.21 4.80
N ALA A 41 8.46 -4.25 6.11
CA ALA A 41 9.52 -5.08 6.69
C ALA A 41 9.28 -6.59 6.48
N GLY A 42 8.02 -6.98 6.27
CA GLY A 42 7.65 -8.38 6.14
C GLY A 42 7.89 -9.14 7.44
N ARG A 43 8.46 -10.35 7.34
CA ARG A 43 8.78 -11.20 8.49
C ARG A 43 10.18 -10.98 9.07
N ASP A 44 10.93 -10.00 8.56
CA ASP A 44 12.24 -9.72 9.13
C ASP A 44 12.07 -9.23 10.58
N HIS A 45 12.86 -9.78 11.50
CA HIS A 45 12.72 -9.63 12.95
C HIS A 45 11.47 -10.23 13.62
N LYS A 46 10.63 -11.01 12.93
CA LYS A 46 9.58 -11.80 13.60
C LYS A 46 10.19 -13.05 14.22
N SER A 47 10.00 -13.23 15.53
CA SER A 47 10.41 -14.46 16.23
C SER A 47 9.72 -15.67 15.60
N SER A 48 10.48 -16.75 15.36
CA SER A 48 9.94 -18.04 14.94
C SER A 48 9.25 -18.80 16.07
N MET A 49 9.53 -18.42 17.33
CA MET A 49 8.93 -19.00 18.52
C MET A 49 7.68 -18.20 18.92
N ALA A 50 6.53 -18.86 18.92
CA ALA A 50 5.21 -18.25 19.20
C ALA A 50 5.03 -17.78 20.66
N ILE A 51 5.95 -18.12 21.56
CA ILE A 51 5.79 -17.94 23.01
C ILE A 51 6.08 -16.49 23.45
N TRP A 52 6.88 -15.75 22.67
CA TRP A 52 7.36 -14.41 23.04
C TRP A 52 7.20 -13.37 21.93
N SER A 53 6.49 -13.68 20.84
CA SER A 53 6.32 -12.75 19.74
C SER A 53 5.07 -11.88 19.93
N GLY A 54 5.26 -10.59 20.24
CA GLY A 54 4.22 -9.60 19.94
C GLY A 54 4.03 -9.52 18.42
N ASP A 55 2.78 -9.49 17.95
CA ASP A 55 2.50 -9.39 16.51
C ASP A 55 2.69 -7.95 16.03
N ALA A 56 3.93 -7.60 15.70
CA ALA A 56 4.23 -6.35 15.02
C ALA A 56 3.62 -6.39 13.61
N THR A 57 2.71 -5.46 13.30
CA THR A 57 2.02 -5.34 12.01
C THR A 57 2.86 -4.67 10.92
N GLY A 58 4.19 -4.63 11.06
CA GLY A 58 5.13 -3.97 10.12
C GLY A 58 5.21 -4.58 8.71
N GLU A 59 4.44 -5.64 8.45
CA GLU A 59 4.24 -6.26 7.14
C GLU A 59 2.97 -5.80 6.42
N ARG A 60 2.15 -4.96 7.06
CA ARG A 60 0.89 -4.46 6.50
C ARG A 60 0.93 -2.94 6.42
N ALA A 61 0.32 -2.38 5.38
CA ALA A 61 -0.01 -0.97 5.28
C ALA A 61 -1.51 -0.83 5.02
N LYS A 62 -2.08 0.30 5.46
CA LYS A 62 -3.49 0.62 5.28
C LYS A 62 -3.60 1.97 4.57
N VAL A 63 -4.45 2.03 3.54
CA VAL A 63 -4.92 3.28 2.93
C VAL A 63 -6.42 3.22 2.92
N GLU A 64 -7.05 4.35 3.18
CA GLU A 64 -8.50 4.50 3.15
C GLU A 64 -8.85 5.68 2.23
N TRP A 65 -9.87 5.47 1.42
CA TRP A 65 -10.48 6.48 0.58
C TRP A 65 -11.97 6.51 0.82
N VAL A 66 -12.55 7.71 0.71
CA VAL A 66 -13.99 7.90 0.63
C VAL A 66 -14.27 8.48 -0.75
N ILE A 67 -15.09 7.79 -1.52
CA ILE A 67 -15.38 8.11 -2.92
C ILE A 67 -16.89 8.29 -3.05
N GLU A 68 -17.29 9.39 -3.68
CA GLU A 68 -18.66 9.63 -4.14
C GLU A 68 -18.72 9.24 -5.62
N ALA A 69 -19.57 8.30 -5.99
CA ALA A 69 -19.70 7.82 -7.36
C ALA A 69 -21.11 7.31 -7.64
N GLU A 70 -21.49 7.26 -8.90
CA GLU A 70 -22.71 6.57 -9.32
C GLU A 70 -22.57 5.04 -9.18
N PRO A 71 -23.67 4.31 -8.93
CA PRO A 71 -23.65 2.86 -8.88
C PRO A 71 -23.10 2.26 -10.19
N GLY A 72 -22.18 1.32 -10.08
CA GLY A 72 -21.51 0.70 -11.22
C GLY A 72 -20.21 1.40 -11.65
N ALA A 73 -19.79 2.47 -10.97
CA ALA A 73 -18.53 3.14 -11.27
C ALA A 73 -17.34 2.19 -11.02
N GLU A 74 -16.44 2.10 -11.99
CA GLU A 74 -15.23 1.29 -11.88
C GLU A 74 -14.05 2.13 -11.41
N VAL A 75 -13.45 1.74 -10.29
CA VAL A 75 -12.29 2.40 -9.71
C VAL A 75 -11.07 1.49 -9.83
N ALA A 76 -9.99 2.00 -10.43
CA ALA A 76 -8.76 1.25 -10.60
C ALA A 76 -7.76 1.59 -9.49
N ILE A 77 -7.25 0.56 -8.81
CA ILE A 77 -6.28 0.66 -7.74
C ILE A 77 -5.00 -0.02 -8.21
N THR A 78 -3.88 0.70 -8.12
CA THR A 78 -2.56 0.20 -8.49
C THR A 78 -1.62 0.35 -7.29
N ALA A 79 -1.05 -0.76 -6.83
CA ALA A 79 -0.01 -0.78 -5.81
C ALA A 79 1.30 -1.25 -6.44
N VAL A 80 2.33 -0.40 -6.45
CA VAL A 80 3.64 -0.68 -7.04
C VAL A 80 4.71 -0.67 -5.96
N HIS A 81 5.55 -1.71 -5.98
CA HIS A 81 6.79 -1.71 -5.23
C HIS A 81 7.94 -2.28 -6.09
N PRO A 82 9.06 -1.56 -6.28
CA PRO A 82 10.13 -1.96 -7.21
C PRO A 82 10.69 -3.38 -7.00
N ARG A 83 10.64 -3.89 -5.76
CA ARG A 83 11.12 -5.24 -5.40
C ARG A 83 10.03 -6.28 -5.14
N ALA A 84 8.77 -5.85 -4.97
CA ALA A 84 7.68 -6.78 -4.66
C ALA A 84 6.72 -6.95 -5.85
N GLY A 85 6.93 -6.19 -6.92
CA GLY A 85 6.09 -6.21 -8.12
C GLY A 85 4.96 -5.21 -8.05
N THR A 86 3.92 -5.47 -8.83
CA THR A 86 2.77 -4.58 -8.97
C THR A 86 1.48 -5.36 -8.87
N VAL A 87 0.54 -4.84 -8.08
CA VAL A 87 -0.84 -5.33 -8.04
C VAL A 87 -1.73 -4.27 -8.69
N ARG A 88 -2.58 -4.70 -9.61
CA ARG A 88 -3.62 -3.87 -10.24
C ARG A 88 -4.97 -4.51 -9.97
N LYS A 89 -5.93 -3.73 -9.53
CA LYS A 89 -7.28 -4.21 -9.24
C LYS A 89 -8.31 -3.16 -9.63
N ILE A 90 -9.36 -3.59 -10.30
CA ILE A 90 -10.55 -2.78 -10.54
C ILE A 90 -11.61 -3.21 -9.52
N VAL A 91 -12.29 -2.23 -8.93
CA VAL A 91 -13.39 -2.39 -7.98
C VAL A 91 -14.59 -1.61 -8.50
N THR A 92 -15.74 -2.27 -8.59
CA THR A 92 -17.02 -1.62 -8.91
C THR A 92 -17.67 -1.13 -7.63
N LEU A 93 -18.12 0.13 -7.61
CA LEU A 93 -18.80 0.79 -6.50
C LEU A 93 -20.32 0.73 -6.59
#